data_AF-A0A821D9Q4-F1
#
_entry.id   AF-A0A821D9Q4-F1
#
_cell.length_a   1.000
_cell.length_b   1.000
_cell.length_c   1.000
_cell.angle_alpha   90.00
_cell.angle_beta   90.00
_cell.angle_gamma   90.00
#
_symmetry.space_group_name_H-M   'P 1'
#
loop_
_entity.id
_entity.type
_entity.pdbx_description
1 polymer ?
#
loop_
_entity_poly.entity_id
_entity_poly.type
_entity_poly.pdbx_seq_one_letter_code
_entity_poly.pdbx_strand_id
1 'polypeptide(L)'
;MVFLTKTIQRVTRYPLLIEKILKHTIVNHPDYQYIQQAYKCARQLNERINKQICEQENSLHGYIFDELLKLNSITKFDKQRQLLLHGFLMKVSSGKELLAFLFNDFLLFSTIKTSSNNWQSQLFEPKSNLQLKLYRL
;
A
#
# COMPACT_ATOMS: atom_id res chain seq x y z
N MET A 1 19.66 -7.51 -4.00
CA MET A 1 18.39 -6.77 -4.23
C MET A 1 17.93 -6.72 -5.69
N VAL A 2 18.80 -6.60 -6.70
CA VAL A 2 18.39 -6.31 -8.10
C VAL A 2 17.66 -7.47 -8.82
N PHE A 3 17.70 -8.71 -8.31
CA PHE A 3 17.11 -9.86 -9.00
C PHE A 3 15.60 -10.01 -8.78
N LEU A 4 15.10 -9.66 -7.61
CA LEU A 4 13.68 -9.79 -7.24
C LEU A 4 12.79 -8.76 -7.96
N THR A 5 13.33 -7.56 -8.19
CA THR A 5 12.62 -6.46 -8.88
C THR A 5 12.54 -6.64 -10.39
N LYS A 6 13.41 -7.47 -11.00
CA LYS A 6 13.44 -7.71 -12.45
C LYS A 6 12.15 -8.35 -12.97
N THR A 7 11.55 -9.25 -12.19
CA THR A 7 10.29 -9.92 -12.57
C THR A 7 9.14 -8.93 -12.65
N ILE A 8 9.02 -8.05 -11.65
CA ILE A 8 8.01 -6.97 -11.62
C ILE A 8 8.23 -6.00 -12.80
N GLN A 9 9.47 -5.55 -12.99
CA GLN A 9 9.82 -4.64 -14.09
C GLN A 9 9.51 -5.22 -15.47
N ARG A 10 9.69 -6.52 -15.67
CA ARG A 10 9.41 -7.17 -16.95
C ARG A 10 7.92 -7.22 -17.23
N VAL A 11 7.12 -7.59 -16.23
CA VAL A 11 5.66 -7.68 -16.37
C VAL A 11 5.06 -6.30 -16.63
N THR A 12 5.52 -5.25 -15.93
CA THR A 12 5.02 -3.88 -16.12
C THR A 12 5.37 -3.27 -17.48
N ARG A 13 6.43 -3.76 -18.14
CA ARG A 13 6.87 -3.29 -19.47
C ARG A 13 6.07 -3.86 -20.64
N TYR A 14 5.40 -5.01 -20.49
CA TYR A 14 4.71 -5.65 -21.61
C TYR A 14 3.63 -4.77 -22.26
N PRO A 15 2.76 -4.06 -21.52
CA PRO A 15 1.81 -3.14 -22.16
C PRO A 15 2.50 -2.07 -23.00
N LEU A 16 3.62 -1.52 -22.55
CA LEU A 16 4.37 -0.47 -23.27
C LEU A 16 4.95 -1.00 -24.60
N LEU A 17 5.49 -2.22 -24.57
CA LEU A 17 6.02 -2.88 -25.77
C LEU A 17 4.91 -3.22 -26.75
N ILE A 18 3.81 -3.80 -26.26
CA ILE A 18 2.65 -4.17 -27.10
C ILE A 18 1.98 -2.92 -27.68
N GLU A 19 1.85 -1.84 -26.91
CA GLU A 19 1.32 -0.56 -27.39
C GLU A 19 2.19 0.01 -28.52
N LYS A 20 3.52 -0.10 -28.39
CA LYS A 20 4.44 0.34 -29.45
C LYS A 20 4.25 -0.47 -30.73
N ILE A 21 4.03 -1.79 -30.63
CA ILE A 21 3.73 -2.63 -31.78
C ILE A 21 2.38 -2.23 -32.39
N LEU A 22 1.33 -2.11 -31.56
CA LEU A 22 -0.03 -1.74 -32.00
C LEU A 22 -0.05 -0.40 -32.74
N LYS A 23 0.72 0.59 -32.30
CA LYS A 23 0.85 1.90 -32.97
C LYS A 23 1.43 1.81 -34.39
N HIS A 24 2.19 0.76 -34.71
CA HIS A 24 2.80 0.56 -36.02
C HIS A 24 2.10 -0.55 -36.84
N THR A 25 1.04 -1.16 -36.30
CA THR A 25 0.24 -2.18 -37.01
C THR A 25 -0.99 -1.52 -37.62
N ILE A 26 -1.16 -1.65 -38.94
CA ILE A 26 -2.36 -1.17 -39.64
C ILE A 26 -3.62 -1.93 -39.17
N VAL A 27 -4.77 -1.25 -39.12
CA VAL A 27 -6.03 -1.80 -38.60
C VAL A 27 -6.51 -3.04 -39.37
N ASN A 28 -6.21 -3.10 -40.67
CA ASN A 28 -6.60 -4.21 -41.55
C ASN A 28 -5.65 -5.42 -41.46
N HIS A 29 -4.59 -5.35 -40.65
CA HIS A 29 -3.69 -6.48 -40.47
C HIS A 29 -4.37 -7.58 -39.65
N PRO A 30 -4.22 -8.87 -40.00
CA PRO A 30 -4.80 -9.98 -39.23
C PRO A 30 -4.37 -9.95 -37.75
N ASP A 31 -3.14 -9.52 -37.47
CA ASP A 31 -2.61 -9.43 -36.10
C ASP A 31 -3.17 -8.27 -35.27
N TYR A 32 -3.81 -7.27 -35.89
CA TYR A 32 -4.25 -6.06 -35.17
C TYR A 32 -5.18 -6.40 -34.00
N GLN A 33 -6.14 -7.31 -34.21
CA GLN A 33 -7.06 -7.75 -33.17
C GLN A 33 -6.34 -8.54 -32.06
N TYR A 34 -5.42 -9.43 -32.42
CA TYR A 34 -4.65 -10.23 -31.46
C TYR A 34 -3.75 -9.34 -30.60
N ILE A 35 -3.08 -8.34 -31.19
CA ILE A 35 -2.23 -7.38 -30.48
C ILE A 35 -3.08 -6.51 -29.53
N GLN A 36 -4.28 -6.09 -29.96
CA GLN A 36 -5.19 -5.33 -29.09
C GLN A 36 -5.65 -6.16 -27.88
N GLN A 37 -5.97 -7.44 -28.07
CA GLN A 37 -6.32 -8.36 -26.99
C GLN A 37 -5.13 -8.58 -26.04
N ALA A 38 -3.94 -8.81 -26.58
CA ALA A 38 -2.71 -8.95 -25.80
C ALA A 38 -2.43 -7.71 -24.95
N TYR A 39 -2.63 -6.50 -25.50
CA TYR A 39 -2.48 -5.24 -24.78
C TYR A 39 -3.45 -5.15 -23.59
N LYS A 40 -4.73 -5.43 -23.82
CA LYS A 40 -5.76 -5.43 -22.76
C LYS A 40 -5.41 -6.44 -21.67
N CYS A 41 -5.02 -7.66 -22.04
CA CYS A 41 -4.64 -8.70 -21.09
C CYS A 41 -3.42 -8.28 -20.24
N ALA A 42 -2.37 -7.73 -20.87
CA ALA A 42 -1.18 -7.27 -20.16
C ALA A 42 -1.49 -6.10 -19.20
N ARG A 43 -2.38 -5.18 -19.59
CA ARG A 43 -2.88 -4.09 -18.71
C ARG A 43 -3.61 -4.64 -17.49
N GLN A 44 -4.57 -5.54 -17.71
CA GLN A 44 -5.34 -6.16 -16.63
C GLN A 44 -4.45 -6.95 -15.67
N LEU A 45 -3.42 -7.64 -16.19
CA LEU A 45 -2.45 -8.33 -15.35
C LEU A 45 -1.69 -7.36 -14.44
N ASN A 46 -1.21 -6.25 -14.97
CA ASN A 46 -0.52 -5.23 -14.17
C ASN A 46 -1.43 -4.66 -13.08
N GLU A 47 -2.68 -4.36 -13.41
CA GLU A 47 -3.66 -3.85 -12.45
C GLU A 47 -3.95 -4.87 -11.35
N ARG A 48 -4.11 -6.15 -11.69
CA ARG A 48 -4.28 -7.25 -10.73
C ARG A 48 -3.08 -7.40 -9.81
N ILE A 49 -1.86 -7.42 -10.35
CA ILE A 49 -0.63 -7.53 -9.56
C ILE A 49 -0.51 -6.33 -8.61
N ASN A 50 -0.73 -5.12 -9.10
CA ASN A 50 -0.68 -3.91 -8.27
C ASN A 50 -1.69 -3.98 -7.13
N LYS A 51 -2.92 -4.44 -7.42
CA LYS A 51 -3.95 -4.63 -6.41
C LYS A 51 -3.56 -5.69 -5.37
N GLN A 52 -3.03 -6.83 -5.80
CA GLN A 52 -2.59 -7.90 -4.90
C GLN A 52 -1.44 -7.48 -3.99
N ILE A 53 -0.45 -6.75 -4.50
CA ILE A 53 0.65 -6.20 -3.69
C ILE A 53 0.08 -5.26 -2.63
N CYS A 54 -0.80 -4.34 -3.02
CA CYS A 54 -1.44 -3.41 -2.10
C CYS A 54 -2.30 -4.14 -1.04
N GLU A 55 -3.06 -5.17 -1.43
CA GLU A 55 -3.85 -6.00 -0.51
C GLU A 55 -2.96 -6.76 0.49
N GLN A 56 -1.82 -7.27 0.04
CA GLN A 56 -0.86 -7.99 0.88
C GLN A 56 -0.18 -7.06 1.88
N GLU A 57 0.29 -5.89 1.45
CA GLU A 57 0.86 -4.87 2.34
C GLU A 57 -0.15 -4.39 3.37
N ASN A 58 -1.39 -4.09 2.94
CA ASN A 58 -2.46 -3.69 3.85
C ASN A 58 -2.82 -4.76 4.88
N SER A 59 -2.81 -6.04 4.49
CA SER A 59 -3.06 -7.14 5.41
C SER A 59 -1.99 -7.24 6.49
N LEU A 60 -0.72 -7.10 6.11
CA LEU A 60 0.41 -7.10 7.04
C LEU A 60 0.32 -5.90 7.99
N HIS A 61 0.07 -4.70 7.46
CA HIS A 61 -0.08 -3.50 8.29
C HIS A 61 -1.25 -3.64 9.26
N GLY A 62 -2.41 -4.12 8.81
CA GLY A 62 -3.58 -4.34 9.67
C GLY A 62 -3.27 -5.25 10.86
N TYR A 63 -2.61 -6.38 10.61
CA TYR A 63 -2.19 -7.30 11.67
C TYR A 63 -1.24 -6.65 12.69
N ILE A 64 -0.22 -5.93 12.21
CA ILE A 64 0.75 -5.24 13.06
C ILE A 64 0.06 -4.17 13.92
N PHE A 65 -0.90 -3.43 13.36
CA PHE A 65 -1.64 -2.41 14.11
C PHE A 65 -2.54 -3.01 15.20
N ASP A 66 -3.19 -4.14 14.92
CA ASP A 66 -4.00 -4.84 15.91
C ASP A 66 -3.12 -5.29 17.10
N GLU A 67 -1.89 -5.73 16.84
CA GLU A 67 -0.90 -6.10 17.85
C GLU A 67 -0.36 -4.88 18.63
N LEU A 68 0.11 -3.83 17.94
CA LEU A 68 0.74 -2.66 18.55
C LEU A 68 -0.22 -1.87 19.45
N LEU A 69 -1.48 -1.75 19.04
CA LEU A 69 -2.46 -0.93 19.74
C LEU A 69 -3.27 -1.71 20.77
N LYS A 70 -3.11 -3.05 20.83
CA LYS A 70 -3.95 -3.95 21.65
C LYS A 70 -5.42 -3.55 21.55
N LEU A 71 -5.89 -3.30 20.32
CA LEU A 71 -7.27 -2.88 20.07
C LEU A 71 -8.18 -4.07 20.41
N ASN A 72 -8.55 -4.18 21.68
CA ASN A 72 -9.47 -5.19 22.16
C ASN A 72 -10.80 -5.05 21.41
N SER A 73 -11.15 -6.08 20.63
CA SER A 73 -12.48 -6.56 20.18
C SER A 73 -13.57 -5.59 19.67
N ILE A 74 -13.51 -4.30 19.96
CA ILE A 74 -14.53 -3.28 19.63
C ILE A 74 -14.38 -2.83 18.17
N THR A 75 -13.20 -2.97 17.59
CA THR A 75 -12.91 -2.68 16.18
C THR A 75 -12.74 -3.96 15.36
N LYS A 76 -13.51 -5.02 15.70
CA LYS A 76 -13.67 -6.20 14.83
C LYS A 76 -14.48 -5.77 13.60
N PHE A 77 -13.79 -5.09 12.69
CA PHE A 77 -14.33 -4.73 11.40
C PHE A 77 -14.40 -6.02 10.58
N ASP A 78 -15.58 -6.37 10.11
CA ASP A 78 -15.86 -7.62 9.38
C ASP A 78 -15.24 -7.65 7.96
N LYS A 79 -14.51 -6.57 7.61
CA LYS A 79 -13.79 -6.39 6.35
C LYS A 79 -12.31 -6.15 6.62
N GLN A 80 -11.49 -6.42 5.61
CA GLN A 80 -10.03 -6.23 5.67
C GLN A 80 -9.71 -4.73 5.89
N ARG A 81 -9.13 -4.40 7.05
CA ARG A 81 -8.70 -3.03 7.38
C ARG A 81 -7.55 -2.60 6.47
N GLN A 82 -7.63 -1.39 5.92
CA GLN A 82 -6.61 -0.84 5.03
C GLN A 82 -6.08 0.47 5.60
N LEU A 83 -4.75 0.59 5.71
CA LEU A 83 -4.09 1.85 6.06
C LEU A 83 -3.96 2.68 4.78
N LEU A 84 -4.68 3.79 4.71
CA LEU A 84 -4.69 4.67 3.54
C LEU A 84 -3.55 5.69 3.60
N LEU A 85 -3.29 6.25 4.79
CA LEU A 85 -2.28 7.28 4.98
C LEU A 85 -1.78 7.30 6.43
N HIS A 86 -0.52 7.68 6.63
CA HIS A 86 0.00 7.98 7.96
C HIS A 86 1.01 9.13 7.92
N GLY A 87 1.13 9.86 9.02
CA GLY A 87 2.07 10.99 9.11
C GLY A 87 1.91 11.80 10.39
N PHE A 88 2.83 12.74 10.62
CA PHE A 88 2.75 13.64 11.75
C PHE A 88 1.82 14.81 11.47
N LEU A 89 1.01 15.16 12.47
CA LEU A 89 0.13 16.30 12.47
C LEU A 89 0.38 17.13 13.74
N MET A 90 0.27 18.45 13.60
CA MET A 90 0.38 19.38 14.73
C MET A 90 -1.02 19.79 15.18
N LYS A 91 -1.36 19.53 16.45
CA LYS A 91 -2.61 19.99 17.03
C LYS A 91 -2.55 21.50 17.22
N VAL A 92 -3.31 22.26 16.43
CA VAL A 92 -3.30 23.74 16.43
C VAL A 92 -3.56 24.32 17.83
N SER A 93 -4.47 23.73 18.60
CA SER A 93 -4.84 24.25 19.91
C SER A 93 -3.76 24.09 20.99
N SER A 94 -2.86 23.12 20.85
CA SER A 94 -1.87 22.79 21.91
C SER A 94 -0.43 22.73 21.40
N GLY A 95 -0.20 22.95 20.10
CA GLY A 95 1.10 22.79 19.45
C GLY A 95 1.70 21.38 19.57
N LYS A 96 0.89 20.36 19.87
CA LYS A 96 1.40 19.01 20.16
C LYS A 96 1.49 18.19 18.89
N GLU A 97 2.64 17.56 18.66
CA GLU A 97 2.84 16.64 17.55
C GLU A 97 2.17 15.30 17.85
N LEU A 98 1.35 14.84 16.90
CA LEU A 98 0.62 13.58 16.94
C LEU A 98 0.93 12.78 15.69
N LEU A 99 1.14 11.48 15.83
CA LEU A 99 1.20 10.56 14.71
C LEU A 99 -0.23 10.14 14.36
N ALA A 100 -0.65 10.43 13.14
CA ALA A 100 -1.98 10.10 12.63
C ALA A 100 -1.92 8.90 11.69
N PHE A 101 -2.95 8.05 11.78
CA PHE A 101 -3.18 6.91 10.91
C PHE A 101 -4.60 6.95 10.38
N LEU A 102 -4.75 7.12 9.07
CA LEU A 102 -6.01 7.09 8.37
C LEU A 102 -6.26 5.68 7.84
N PHE A 103 -7.24 5.00 8.41
CA PHE A 103 -7.76 3.75 7.89
C PHE A 103 -9.02 4.00 7.05
N ASN A 104 -9.46 2.97 6.32
CA ASN A 104 -10.71 3.00 5.58
C ASN A 104 -11.97 3.04 6.47
N ASP A 105 -11.84 2.68 7.75
CA ASP A 105 -12.93 2.60 8.73
C ASP A 105 -12.84 3.66 9.85
N PHE A 106 -11.65 4.17 10.19
CA PHE A 106 -11.48 5.24 11.18
C PHE A 106 -10.17 6.02 11.03
N LEU A 107 -10.06 7.12 11.79
CA LEU A 107 -8.84 7.90 11.96
C LEU A 107 -8.33 7.73 13.39
N LEU A 108 -7.05 7.41 13.53
CA LEU A 108 -6.38 7.19 14.81
C LEU A 108 -5.29 8.21 15.03
N PHE A 109 -5.20 8.74 16.25
CA PHE A 109 -4.09 9.56 16.71
C PHE A 109 -3.29 8.83 17.78
N SER A 110 -1.97 8.92 17.72
CA SER A 110 -1.07 8.36 18.72
C SER A 110 0.10 9.29 19.00
N THR A 111 0.80 9.02 20.09
CA THR A 111 2.10 9.63 20.42
C THR A 111 3.14 8.53 20.53
N ILE A 112 4.32 8.77 19.97
CA ILE A 112 5.46 7.86 20.09
C ILE A 112 6.10 8.09 21.46
N LYS A 113 6.23 7.04 22.28
CA LYS A 113 6.89 7.14 23.60
C LYS A 113 8.42 7.06 23.51
N THR A 114 8.93 6.40 22.49
CA THR A 114 10.36 6.13 22.33
C THR A 114 10.97 7.15 21.36
N SER A 115 11.98 7.93 21.79
CA SER A 115 12.76 8.84 20.92
C SER A 115 13.67 8.07 19.96
N SER A 116 13.09 7.20 19.12
CA SER A 116 13.80 6.57 18.02
C SER A 116 13.73 7.48 16.81
N ASN A 117 14.88 7.97 16.34
CA ASN A 117 14.97 8.75 15.10
C ASN A 117 14.50 7.95 13.86
N ASN A 118 14.37 6.62 13.97
CA ASN A 118 14.00 5.71 12.88
C ASN A 118 12.62 5.05 13.10
N TRP A 119 11.64 5.78 13.64
CA TRP A 119 10.30 5.25 13.87
C TRP A 119 9.60 4.79 12.58
N GLN A 120 9.87 5.41 11.43
CA GLN A 120 9.22 5.06 10.15
C GLN A 120 9.56 3.65 9.70
N SER A 121 10.84 3.26 9.78
CA SER A 121 11.28 1.92 9.40
C SER A 121 10.80 0.87 10.40
N GLN A 122 10.63 1.24 11.67
CA GLN A 122 10.20 0.34 12.73
C GLN A 122 8.68 0.14 12.78
N LEU A 123 7.86 1.07 12.27
CA LEU A 123 6.39 1.03 12.42
C LEU A 123 5.75 -0.25 11.86
N PHE A 124 6.30 -0.78 10.78
CA PHE A 124 5.79 -1.97 10.08
C PHE A 124 6.71 -3.19 10.24
N GLU A 125 7.65 -3.14 11.19
CA GLU A 125 8.49 -4.28 11.52
C GLU A 125 7.78 -5.18 12.55
N PRO A 126 7.65 -6.50 12.28
CA PRO A 126 6.98 -7.44 13.19
C PRO A 126 7.62 -7.56 14.59
N LYS A 127 8.85 -7.08 14.77
CA LYS A 127 9.60 -7.12 16.04
C LYS A 127 10.01 -5.73 16.52
N SER A 128 9.22 -4.71 16.18
CA SER A 128 9.55 -3.35 16.58
C SER A 128 9.37 -3.14 18.08
N ASN A 129 10.33 -2.42 18.68
CA ASN A 129 10.22 -1.97 20.08
C ASN A 129 9.43 -0.65 20.20
N LEU A 130 8.73 -0.24 19.13
CA LEU A 130 7.96 1.00 19.13
C LEU A 130 6.74 0.86 20.02
N GLN A 131 6.64 1.75 21.01
CA GLN A 131 5.46 1.84 21.85
C GLN A 131 4.64 3.06 21.45
N LEU A 132 3.53 2.79 20.76
CA LEU A 132 2.53 3.81 20.43
C LEU A 132 1.57 3.95 21.62
N LYS A 133 1.32 5.18 22.05
CA LYS A 133 0.26 5.49 23.01
C LYS A 133 -0.90 6.13 22.27
N LEU A 134 -2.07 5.51 22.33
CA LEU A 134 -3.29 6.06 21.74
C LEU A 134 -3.61 7.43 22.37
N TYR A 135 -3.76 8.44 21.52
CA TYR A 135 -4.13 9.78 21.95
C TYR A 135 -5.66 9.86 22.03
N ARG A 136 -6.16 10.11 23.24
CA ARG A 136 -7.58 10.35 23.46
C ARG A 136 -7.87 11.83 23.25
N LEU A 137 -8.83 12.13 22.38
CA LEU A 137 -9.32 13.49 22.13
C LEU A 137 -9.99 14.07 23.39
#